data_AF-A0A2G9XI41-F1
#
_entry.id   AF-A0A2G9XI41-F1
#
_cell.length_a   1.000
_cell.length_b   1.000
_cell.length_c   1.000
_cell.angle_alpha   90.00
_cell.angle_beta   90.00
_cell.angle_gamma   90.00
#
_symmetry.space_group_name_H-M   'P 1'
#
loop_
_entity.id
_entity.type
_entity.pdbx_description
1 polymer ?
#
loop_
_entity_poly.entity_id
_entity_poly.type
_entity_poly.pdbx_seq_one_letter_code
_entity_poly.pdbx_strand_id
1 'polypeptide(L)'
;ADVERLPPLDKVAIVAQTTQDIDLYGEIVNAVKGRFPQAVVFDTICDSTEKRQKEVRDLAARMEAMVIVGGRNSANTRRLAEISEHQGTPTLYIETAEELKDHPLGRYNSIGVSAGASTPNWIIDRVVSGIASYQAPSGKRVKMLFNLWLFLVRTDVYAAAGAGCLYLASALVQKFDLHLSYFLIAALYVYAMHILNRFMDKKAGIIGSFREETYLEREALFIFLAVMALLSALILAIAQGIRPFLLLFLISFLGVLYNANVLPQGRHFRSLKELPGSKNVSMSLAWAMVTAVLPGVGLGFSVSAGMVVAFLFVFTVVFIRSVISDVLDIQNDRLIGRETI
;
A
#
# COMPACT_ATOMS: atom_id res chain seq x y z
N ALA A 1 4.05 46.46 -1.47
CA ALA A 1 5.44 47.01 -1.44
C ALA A 1 6.13 46.88 -2.80
N ASP A 2 6.35 45.67 -3.34
CA ASP A 2 7.14 45.53 -4.58
C ASP A 2 6.44 46.12 -5.83
N VAL A 3 5.11 46.03 -5.90
CA VAL A 3 4.30 46.66 -6.97
C VAL A 3 4.54 48.19 -7.03
N GLU A 4 4.80 48.83 -5.89
CA GLU A 4 5.07 50.28 -5.80
C GLU A 4 6.46 50.64 -6.31
N ARG A 5 7.38 49.68 -6.40
CA ARG A 5 8.75 49.88 -6.90
C ARG A 5 8.90 49.63 -8.39
N LEU A 6 7.86 49.11 -9.05
CA LEU A 6 7.89 48.87 -10.50
C LEU A 6 8.05 50.20 -11.27
N PRO A 7 8.86 50.21 -12.35
CA PRO A 7 8.96 51.37 -13.22
C PRO A 7 7.60 51.64 -13.93
N PRO A 8 7.39 52.84 -14.49
CA PRO A 8 6.25 53.07 -15.37
C PRO A 8 6.32 52.12 -16.58
N LEU A 9 5.23 51.40 -16.86
CA LEU A 9 5.12 50.40 -17.91
C LEU A 9 3.81 50.63 -18.69
N ASP A 10 3.88 50.61 -20.02
CA ASP A 10 2.71 50.82 -20.89
C ASP A 10 1.92 49.53 -21.15
N LYS A 11 2.60 48.38 -21.18
CA LYS A 11 1.99 47.06 -21.42
C LYS A 11 2.47 46.09 -20.35
N VAL A 12 1.53 45.61 -19.53
CA VAL A 12 1.82 44.73 -18.39
C VAL A 12 1.06 43.42 -18.59
N ALA A 13 1.77 42.30 -18.47
CA ALA A 13 1.19 40.96 -18.39
C ALA A 13 1.59 40.35 -17.05
N ILE A 14 0.60 39.84 -16.31
CA ILE A 14 0.80 39.18 -15.02
C ILE A 14 0.69 37.68 -15.22
N VAL A 15 1.72 36.94 -14.81
CA VAL A 15 1.72 35.48 -14.71
C VAL A 15 2.08 35.09 -13.28
N ALA A 16 1.71 33.89 -12.88
CA ALA A 16 2.03 33.32 -11.58
C ALA A 16 3.03 32.17 -11.70
N GLN A 17 3.86 31.99 -10.67
CA GLN A 17 4.54 30.71 -10.49
C GLN A 17 3.49 29.61 -10.25
N THR A 18 3.72 28.40 -10.78
CA THR A 18 2.74 27.31 -10.69
C THR A 18 2.33 26.94 -9.26
N THR A 19 3.21 27.19 -8.29
CA THR A 19 3.01 26.94 -6.86
C THR A 19 2.67 28.20 -6.05
N GLN A 20 2.34 29.30 -6.73
CA GLN A 20 2.02 30.57 -6.07
C GLN A 20 0.77 30.42 -5.18
N ASP A 21 0.72 31.22 -4.12
CA ASP A 21 -0.48 31.34 -3.31
C ASP A 21 -1.60 32.06 -4.04
N ILE A 22 -2.79 31.48 -4.00
CA ILE A 22 -3.96 32.04 -4.69
C ILE A 22 -4.39 33.38 -4.07
N ASP A 23 -4.41 33.48 -2.73
CA ASP A 23 -4.93 34.65 -2.04
C ASP A 23 -3.99 35.86 -2.25
N LEU A 24 -2.69 35.66 -2.02
CA LEU A 24 -1.66 36.66 -2.27
C LEU A 24 -1.55 37.03 -3.76
N TYR A 25 -1.72 36.06 -4.67
CA TYR A 25 -1.77 36.37 -6.10
C TYR A 25 -2.94 37.30 -6.42
N GLY A 26 -4.13 37.04 -5.85
CA GLY A 26 -5.28 37.93 -5.97
C GLY A 26 -5.00 39.34 -5.45
N GLU A 27 -4.36 39.46 -4.29
CA GLU A 27 -3.93 40.76 -3.73
C GLU A 27 -2.95 41.49 -4.65
N ILE A 28 -1.94 40.78 -5.18
CA ILE A 28 -0.96 41.33 -6.11
C ILE A 28 -1.63 41.77 -7.41
N VAL A 29 -2.51 40.96 -7.98
CA VAL A 29 -3.26 41.30 -9.21
C VAL A 29 -4.08 42.57 -9.00
N ASN A 30 -4.75 42.71 -7.85
CA ASN A 30 -5.52 43.90 -7.52
C ASN A 30 -4.62 45.14 -7.39
N ALA A 31 -3.48 45.02 -6.71
CA ALA A 31 -2.51 46.12 -6.59
C ALA A 31 -1.91 46.53 -7.94
N VAL A 32 -1.57 45.56 -8.80
CA VAL A 32 -1.01 45.84 -10.14
C VAL A 32 -2.06 46.49 -11.03
N LYS A 33 -3.31 46.00 -11.04
CA LYS A 33 -4.41 46.63 -11.79
C LYS A 33 -4.73 48.04 -11.30
N GLY A 34 -4.60 48.30 -10.00
CA GLY A 34 -4.75 49.63 -9.44
C GLY A 34 -3.72 50.63 -9.98
N ARG A 35 -2.48 50.19 -10.23
CA ARG A 35 -1.40 51.03 -10.78
C ARG A 35 -1.33 51.05 -12.31
N PHE A 36 -1.59 49.92 -12.95
CA PHE A 36 -1.53 49.72 -14.40
C PHE A 36 -2.89 49.16 -14.88
N PRO A 37 -3.88 50.02 -15.15
CA PRO A 37 -5.26 49.58 -15.47
C PRO A 37 -5.38 48.71 -16.72
N GLN A 38 -4.42 48.78 -17.64
CA GLN A 38 -4.36 48.00 -18.88
C GLN A 38 -3.66 46.64 -18.72
N ALA A 39 -3.32 46.24 -17.48
CA ALA A 39 -2.63 44.98 -17.24
C ALA A 39 -3.52 43.77 -17.59
N VAL A 40 -2.95 42.82 -18.35
CA VAL A 40 -3.59 41.54 -18.70
C VAL A 40 -3.14 40.48 -17.70
N VAL A 41 -4.07 39.66 -17.23
CA VAL A 41 -3.81 38.62 -16.21
C VAL A 41 -3.92 37.24 -16.85
N PHE A 42 -2.88 36.44 -16.70
CA PHE A 42 -2.86 35.03 -17.04
C PHE A 42 -2.65 34.25 -15.76
N ASP A 43 -3.70 33.57 -15.30
CA ASP A 43 -3.55 32.66 -14.17
C ASP A 43 -2.82 31.40 -14.65
N THR A 44 -1.58 31.27 -14.19
CA THR A 44 -0.69 30.15 -14.51
C THR A 44 -0.37 29.32 -13.27
N ILE A 45 -1.17 29.48 -12.20
CA ILE A 45 -1.15 28.57 -11.05
C ILE A 45 -1.67 27.21 -11.52
N CYS A 46 -1.04 26.13 -11.06
CA CYS A 46 -1.46 24.78 -11.44
C CYS A 46 -2.71 24.36 -10.65
N ASP A 47 -3.73 23.80 -11.33
CA ASP A 47 -4.95 23.26 -10.71
C ASP A 47 -4.66 22.32 -9.52
N SER A 48 -3.57 21.55 -9.61
CA SER A 48 -3.14 20.62 -8.55
C SER A 48 -2.66 21.35 -7.29
N THR A 49 -2.05 22.53 -7.46
CA THR A 49 -1.69 23.41 -6.35
C THR A 49 -2.95 24.02 -5.75
N GLU A 50 -3.85 24.56 -6.57
CA GLU A 50 -5.10 25.16 -6.08
C GLU A 50 -5.92 24.19 -5.23
N LYS A 51 -6.10 22.96 -5.75
CA LYS A 51 -6.86 21.92 -5.08
C LYS A 51 -6.24 21.56 -3.73
N ARG A 52 -4.92 21.39 -3.64
CA ARG A 52 -4.23 21.09 -2.36
C ARG A 52 -4.30 22.25 -1.38
N GLN A 53 -4.14 23.49 -1.84
CA GLN A 53 -4.26 24.67 -0.98
C GLN A 53 -5.67 24.76 -0.38
N LYS A 54 -6.69 24.52 -1.20
CA LYS A 54 -8.08 24.45 -0.74
C LYS A 54 -8.32 23.31 0.24
N GLU A 55 -7.84 22.11 -0.06
CA GLU A 55 -7.96 20.94 0.83
C GLU A 55 -7.30 21.18 2.19
N VAL A 56 -6.12 21.80 2.22
CA VAL A 56 -5.44 22.16 3.49
C VAL A 56 -6.23 23.21 4.25
N ARG A 57 -6.77 24.22 3.58
CA ARG A 57 -7.63 25.23 4.22
C ARG A 57 -8.87 24.60 4.85
N ASP A 58 -9.59 23.77 4.08
CA ASP A 58 -10.79 23.09 4.52
C ASP A 58 -10.51 22.06 5.63
N LEU A 59 -9.34 21.42 5.61
CA LEU A 59 -8.92 20.48 6.64
C LEU A 59 -8.52 21.20 7.93
N ALA A 60 -7.68 22.25 7.84
CA ALA A 60 -7.24 23.04 8.99
C ALA A 60 -8.43 23.60 9.78
N ALA A 61 -9.45 24.12 9.08
CA ALA A 61 -10.67 24.64 9.72
C ALA A 61 -11.46 23.62 10.56
N ARG A 62 -11.20 22.31 10.40
CA ARG A 62 -11.91 21.22 11.10
C ARG A 62 -11.06 20.48 12.12
N MET A 63 -9.77 20.80 12.23
CA MET A 63 -8.80 20.06 13.05
C MET A 63 -8.26 20.93 14.17
N GLU A 64 -7.88 20.32 15.30
CA GLU A 64 -7.27 21.05 16.42
C GLU A 64 -5.76 21.31 16.21
N ALA A 65 -5.12 20.51 15.35
CA ALA A 65 -3.77 20.73 14.87
C ALA A 65 -3.58 20.16 13.45
N MET A 66 -2.57 20.66 12.76
CA MET A 66 -2.19 20.23 11.42
C MET A 66 -0.74 19.79 11.41
N VAL A 67 -0.44 18.70 10.69
CA VAL A 67 0.91 18.23 10.39
C VAL A 67 1.10 18.25 8.89
N ILE A 68 2.03 19.08 8.42
CA ILE A 68 2.38 19.24 7.02
C ILE A 68 3.74 18.58 6.77
N VAL A 69 3.75 17.56 5.91
CA VAL A 69 4.92 16.71 5.68
C VAL A 69 5.63 17.04 4.37
N GLY A 70 6.92 17.29 4.42
CA GLY A 70 7.79 17.36 3.24
C GLY A 70 9.06 18.16 3.47
N GLY A 71 9.96 18.14 2.48
CA GLY A 71 11.30 18.70 2.63
C GLY A 71 11.29 20.22 2.88
N ARG A 72 12.12 20.71 3.81
CA ARG A 72 12.19 22.14 4.23
C ARG A 72 12.41 23.12 3.08
N ASN A 73 13.05 22.66 2.01
CA ASN A 73 13.35 23.41 0.80
C ASN A 73 12.21 23.44 -0.23
N SER A 74 11.13 22.69 0.00
CA SER A 74 9.96 22.68 -0.88
C SER A 74 9.11 23.93 -0.67
N ALA A 75 9.10 24.82 -1.66
CA ALA A 75 8.25 26.00 -1.67
C ALA A 75 6.76 25.64 -1.56
N ASN A 76 6.33 24.58 -2.26
CA ASN A 76 4.94 24.10 -2.19
C ASN A 76 4.59 23.59 -0.79
N THR A 77 5.45 22.79 -0.17
CA THR A 77 5.17 22.25 1.19
C THR A 77 5.14 23.36 2.22
N ARG A 78 6.11 24.29 2.15
CA ARG A 78 6.14 25.48 3.00
C ARG A 78 4.86 26.29 2.85
N ARG A 79 4.37 26.48 1.61
CA ARG A 79 3.11 27.18 1.36
C ARG A 79 1.92 26.51 2.02
N LEU A 80 1.82 25.18 1.97
CA LEU A 80 0.75 24.45 2.67
C LEU A 80 0.80 24.66 4.20
N ALA A 81 2.01 24.71 4.79
CA ALA A 81 2.18 25.03 6.20
C ALA A 81 1.73 26.47 6.52
N GLU A 82 2.17 27.45 5.74
CA GLU A 82 1.76 28.85 5.89
C GLU A 82 0.24 29.02 5.78
N ILE A 83 -0.42 28.35 4.83
CA ILE A 83 -1.88 28.40 4.68
C ILE A 83 -2.58 27.87 5.94
N SER A 84 -2.10 26.74 6.49
CA SER A 84 -2.62 26.16 7.72
C SER A 84 -2.42 27.08 8.93
N GLU A 85 -1.25 27.71 9.05
CA GLU A 85 -0.94 28.69 10.10
C GLU A 85 -1.83 29.94 9.97
N HIS A 86 -2.07 30.43 8.76
CA HIS A 86 -2.95 31.56 8.48
C HIS A 86 -4.42 31.29 8.86
N GLN A 87 -4.86 30.03 8.88
CA GLN A 87 -6.17 29.65 9.43
C GLN A 87 -6.22 29.69 10.97
N GLY A 88 -5.11 30.01 11.64
CA GLY A 88 -4.99 30.02 13.10
C GLY A 88 -4.90 28.63 13.73
N THR A 89 -4.69 27.59 12.92
CA THR A 89 -4.58 26.21 13.40
C THR A 89 -3.12 25.92 13.78
N PRO A 90 -2.83 25.38 14.99
CA PRO A 90 -1.50 24.94 15.35
C PRO A 90 -0.93 24.00 14.28
N THR A 91 0.17 24.41 13.64
CA THR A 91 0.72 23.71 12.48
C THR A 91 2.13 23.22 12.76
N LEU A 92 2.37 21.96 12.39
CA LEU A 92 3.67 21.31 12.50
C LEU A 92 4.20 21.02 11.10
N TYR A 93 5.28 21.71 10.73
CA TYR A 93 5.99 21.41 9.49
C TYR A 93 7.15 20.46 9.79
N ILE A 94 7.14 19.25 9.22
CA ILE A 94 8.16 18.21 9.45
C ILE A 94 8.58 17.53 8.13
N GLU A 95 9.78 16.98 8.09
CA GLU A 95 10.27 16.13 7.00
C GLU A 95 10.03 14.64 7.30
N THR A 96 10.18 14.21 8.55
CA THR A 96 10.06 12.80 8.94
C THR A 96 9.28 12.57 10.24
N ALA A 97 8.90 11.31 10.50
CA ALA A 97 8.09 10.93 11.66
C ALA A 97 8.87 11.06 12.99
N GLU A 98 10.19 11.07 12.96
CA GLU A 98 11.05 11.23 14.13
C GLU A 98 10.87 12.60 14.79
N GLU A 99 10.63 13.64 14.00
CA GLU A 99 10.39 15.01 14.48
C GLU A 99 9.10 15.12 15.31
N LEU A 100 8.17 14.16 15.21
CA LEU A 100 6.96 14.14 16.05
C LEU A 100 7.28 14.02 17.54
N LYS A 101 8.44 13.47 17.91
CA LYS A 101 8.84 13.25 19.31
C LYS A 101 9.03 14.56 20.08
N ASP A 102 9.39 15.62 19.36
CA ASP A 102 9.66 16.94 19.94
C ASP A 102 8.37 17.74 20.17
N HIS A 103 7.21 17.19 19.78
CA HIS A 103 5.94 17.88 19.83
C HIS A 103 4.88 17.10 20.64
N PRO A 104 4.28 17.70 21.69
CA PRO A 104 3.28 17.03 22.52
C PRO A 104 1.93 16.98 21.80
N LEU A 105 1.79 16.07 20.85
CA LEU A 105 0.57 15.89 20.04
C LEU A 105 -0.60 15.27 20.83
N GLY A 106 -0.34 14.64 21.97
CA GLY A 106 -1.36 13.97 22.80
C GLY A 106 -2.42 14.91 23.40
N ARG A 107 -2.24 16.24 23.30
CA ARG A 107 -3.25 17.22 23.72
C ARG A 107 -4.36 17.45 22.69
N TYR A 108 -4.17 17.00 21.45
CA TYR A 108 -5.09 17.23 20.35
C TYR A 108 -5.92 15.98 20.06
N ASN A 109 -7.24 16.14 20.05
CA ASN A 109 -8.19 15.06 19.74
C ASN A 109 -8.29 14.81 18.24
N SER A 110 -8.06 15.84 17.42
CA SER A 110 -8.09 15.76 15.96
C SER A 110 -6.85 16.42 15.37
N ILE A 111 -6.11 15.64 14.58
CA ILE A 111 -4.88 16.08 13.92
C ILE A 111 -5.04 15.79 12.44
N GLY A 112 -5.04 16.85 11.62
CA GLY A 112 -5.02 16.72 10.18
C GLY A 112 -3.59 16.47 9.68
N VAL A 113 -3.44 15.63 8.66
CA VAL A 113 -2.15 15.38 8.01
C VAL A 113 -2.30 15.73 6.53
N SER A 114 -1.37 16.53 6.02
CA SER A 114 -1.24 16.81 4.59
C SER A 114 0.24 16.83 4.21
N ALA A 115 0.54 16.85 2.92
CA ALA A 115 1.90 16.74 2.44
C ALA A 115 2.12 17.50 1.13
N GLY A 116 3.38 17.86 0.91
CA GLY A 116 3.83 18.41 -0.38
C GLY A 116 3.69 17.42 -1.52
N ALA A 117 3.59 17.94 -2.75
CA ALA A 117 3.51 17.10 -3.95
C ALA A 117 4.71 16.16 -4.15
N SER A 118 5.88 16.53 -3.61
CA SER A 118 7.11 15.75 -3.67
C SER A 118 7.32 14.83 -2.47
N THR A 119 6.32 14.67 -1.59
CA THR A 119 6.43 13.84 -0.39
C THR A 119 5.86 12.45 -0.68
N PRO A 120 6.68 11.38 -0.66
CA PRO A 120 6.23 10.00 -0.77
C PRO A 120 5.16 9.61 0.26
N ASN A 121 4.16 8.80 -0.13
CA ASN A 121 3.12 8.36 0.82
C ASN A 121 3.69 7.55 1.99
N TRP A 122 4.76 6.77 1.80
CA TRP A 122 5.34 6.01 2.92
C TRP A 122 5.87 6.91 4.05
N ILE A 123 6.29 8.14 3.75
CA ILE A 123 6.66 9.13 4.77
C ILE A 123 5.39 9.59 5.49
N ILE A 124 4.33 9.88 4.74
CA ILE A 124 3.01 10.27 5.27
C ILE A 124 2.48 9.15 6.19
N ASP A 125 2.52 7.89 5.75
CA ASP A 125 2.06 6.72 6.50
C ASP A 125 2.84 6.53 7.80
N ARG A 126 4.16 6.78 7.79
CA ARG A 126 5.00 6.76 9.01
C ARG A 126 4.60 7.87 9.97
N VAL A 127 4.35 9.08 9.47
CA VAL A 127 3.88 10.22 10.27
C VAL A 127 2.50 9.91 10.88
N VAL A 128 1.54 9.43 10.07
CA VAL A 128 0.20 9.02 10.53
C VAL A 128 0.29 7.91 11.57
N SER A 129 1.15 6.91 11.36
CA SER A 129 1.38 5.84 12.32
C SER A 129 1.99 6.35 13.64
N GLY A 130 2.92 7.30 13.55
CA GLY A 130 3.49 8.00 14.70
C GLY A 130 2.41 8.74 15.49
N ILE A 131 1.57 9.54 14.82
CA ILE A 131 0.45 10.27 15.42
C ILE A 131 -0.56 9.31 16.07
N ALA A 132 -0.93 8.22 15.37
CA ALA A 132 -1.86 7.21 15.89
C ALA A 132 -1.34 6.54 17.18
N SER A 133 -0.02 6.45 17.37
CA SER A 133 0.55 5.95 18.61
C SER A 133 0.32 6.89 19.80
N TYR A 134 0.26 8.21 19.57
CA TYR A 134 -0.12 9.22 20.57
C TYR A 134 -1.62 9.27 20.83
N GLN A 135 -2.44 9.01 19.81
CA GLN A 135 -3.91 9.01 19.90
C GLN A 135 -4.52 7.62 20.18
N ALA A 136 -3.71 6.65 20.59
CA ALA A 136 -4.14 5.26 20.72
C ALA A 136 -5.43 5.15 21.55
N PRO A 137 -6.44 4.37 21.09
CA PRO A 137 -7.77 4.34 21.70
C PRO A 137 -7.72 4.18 23.22
N SER A 138 -8.38 5.09 23.92
CA SER A 138 -8.54 5.08 25.38
C SER A 138 -9.48 3.94 25.79
N GLY A 139 -8.91 2.74 25.89
CA GLY A 139 -9.57 1.54 26.38
C GLY A 139 -8.72 0.30 26.17
N LYS A 140 -8.35 -0.40 27.26
CA LYS A 140 -7.49 -1.61 27.20
C LYS A 140 -7.97 -2.64 26.17
N ARG A 141 -9.30 -2.81 26.04
CA ARG A 141 -9.91 -3.75 25.08
C ARG A 141 -9.79 -3.28 23.62
N VAL A 142 -10.07 -2.00 23.34
CA VAL A 142 -9.99 -1.46 21.96
C VAL A 142 -8.55 -1.48 21.47
N LYS A 143 -7.60 -1.09 22.33
CA LYS A 143 -6.16 -1.17 22.03
C LYS A 143 -5.71 -2.61 21.78
N MET A 144 -6.19 -3.57 22.57
CA MET A 144 -5.90 -4.99 22.36
C MET A 144 -6.41 -5.49 21.01
N LEU A 145 -7.67 -5.19 20.66
CA LEU A 145 -8.26 -5.61 19.38
C LEU A 145 -7.56 -4.96 18.19
N PHE A 146 -7.24 -3.67 18.28
CA PHE A 146 -6.50 -2.95 17.24
C PHE A 146 -5.10 -3.53 17.04
N ASN A 147 -4.37 -3.78 18.13
CA ASN A 147 -3.04 -4.41 18.06
C ASN A 147 -3.10 -5.83 17.49
N LEU A 148 -4.13 -6.61 17.84
CA LEU A 148 -4.35 -7.93 17.27
C LEU A 148 -4.65 -7.85 15.76
N TRP A 149 -5.50 -6.93 15.34
CA TRP A 149 -5.78 -6.70 13.93
C TRP A 149 -4.52 -6.30 13.16
N LEU A 150 -3.75 -5.33 13.69
CA LEU A 150 -2.46 -4.93 13.12
C LEU A 150 -1.50 -6.11 13.03
N PHE A 151 -1.42 -6.95 14.05
CA PHE A 151 -0.60 -8.16 14.03
C PHE A 151 -1.05 -9.14 12.94
N LEU A 152 -2.34 -9.43 12.82
CA LEU A 152 -2.89 -10.34 11.81
C LEU A 152 -2.63 -9.84 10.39
N VAL A 153 -2.77 -8.54 10.16
CA VAL A 153 -2.40 -7.88 8.90
C VAL A 153 -0.90 -8.00 8.69
N ARG A 154 -0.07 -7.51 9.64
CA ARG A 154 1.38 -7.52 9.50
C ARG A 154 1.98 -8.90 9.28
N THR A 155 1.39 -9.97 9.78
CA THR A 155 1.94 -11.33 9.67
C THR A 155 1.38 -12.14 8.49
N ASP A 156 0.51 -11.56 7.66
CA ASP A 156 -0.18 -12.28 6.58
C ASP A 156 -1.07 -13.47 7.00
N VAL A 157 -1.35 -13.60 8.31
CA VAL A 157 -2.25 -14.63 8.87
C VAL A 157 -3.68 -14.48 8.37
N TYR A 158 -4.14 -13.26 8.11
CA TYR A 158 -5.47 -13.03 7.51
C TYR A 158 -5.60 -13.66 6.12
N ALA A 159 -4.53 -13.69 5.32
CA ALA A 159 -4.55 -14.34 4.00
C ALA A 159 -4.64 -15.85 4.14
N ALA A 160 -3.90 -16.44 5.08
CA ALA A 160 -3.97 -17.85 5.43
C ALA A 160 -5.38 -18.27 5.88
N ALA A 161 -6.00 -17.49 6.76
CA ALA A 161 -7.38 -17.71 7.18
C ALA A 161 -8.36 -17.63 6.00
N GLY A 162 -8.17 -16.64 5.12
CA GLY A 162 -8.95 -16.51 3.88
C GLY A 162 -8.84 -17.74 2.97
N ALA A 163 -7.67 -18.34 2.84
CA ALA A 163 -7.47 -19.56 2.07
C ALA A 163 -8.23 -20.75 2.65
N GLY A 164 -8.22 -20.89 3.98
CA GLY A 164 -9.04 -21.90 4.68
C GLY A 164 -10.53 -21.70 4.43
N CYS A 165 -11.03 -20.46 4.48
CA CYS A 165 -12.42 -20.13 4.15
C CYS A 165 -12.78 -20.44 2.68
N LEU A 166 -11.88 -20.18 1.74
CA LEU A 166 -12.08 -20.51 0.33
C LEU A 166 -12.09 -22.02 0.08
N TYR A 167 -11.32 -22.80 0.84
CA TYR A 167 -11.47 -24.25 0.87
C TYR A 167 -12.88 -24.65 1.34
N LEU A 168 -13.38 -24.08 2.45
CA LEU A 168 -14.73 -24.41 2.94
C LEU A 168 -15.79 -24.10 1.88
N ALA A 169 -15.71 -22.93 1.23
CA ALA A 169 -16.61 -22.58 0.13
C ALA A 169 -16.50 -23.58 -1.04
N SER A 170 -15.28 -23.96 -1.41
CA SER A 170 -15.02 -24.94 -2.47
C SER A 170 -15.57 -26.32 -2.16
N ALA A 171 -15.45 -26.77 -0.90
CA ALA A 171 -15.98 -28.04 -0.44
C ALA A 171 -17.51 -28.05 -0.45
N LEU A 172 -18.15 -26.96 -0.03
CA LEU A 172 -19.61 -26.81 -0.06
C LEU A 172 -20.16 -26.84 -1.50
N VAL A 173 -19.51 -26.13 -2.43
CA VAL A 173 -19.90 -26.14 -3.87
C VAL A 173 -19.74 -27.53 -4.48
N GLN A 174 -18.67 -28.24 -4.11
CA GLN A 174 -18.38 -29.59 -4.60
C GLN A 174 -19.13 -30.70 -3.87
N LYS A 175 -19.84 -30.37 -2.78
CA LYS A 175 -20.53 -31.31 -1.88
C LYS A 175 -19.59 -32.38 -1.30
N PHE A 176 -18.37 -31.98 -0.98
CA PHE A 176 -17.42 -32.84 -0.26
C PHE A 176 -17.64 -32.75 1.25
N ASP A 177 -17.26 -33.81 1.94
CA ASP A 177 -17.16 -33.78 3.40
C ASP A 177 -16.05 -32.81 3.83
N LEU A 178 -16.31 -32.11 4.93
CA LEU A 178 -15.39 -31.13 5.47
C LEU A 178 -14.29 -31.85 6.25
N HIS A 179 -13.04 -31.73 5.78
CA HIS A 179 -11.88 -32.25 6.46
C HIS A 179 -11.00 -31.10 6.94
N LEU A 180 -10.73 -31.07 8.25
CA LEU A 180 -9.85 -30.07 8.86
C LEU A 180 -8.44 -30.07 8.25
N SER A 181 -7.97 -31.22 7.76
CA SER A 181 -6.67 -31.35 7.11
C SER A 181 -6.55 -30.46 5.87
N TYR A 182 -7.54 -30.44 4.97
CA TYR A 182 -7.51 -29.59 3.77
C TYR A 182 -7.65 -28.10 4.09
N PHE A 183 -8.41 -27.74 5.14
CA PHE A 183 -8.45 -26.37 5.65
C PHE A 183 -7.06 -25.91 6.10
N LEU A 184 -6.38 -26.73 6.92
CA LEU A 184 -5.05 -26.42 7.43
C LEU A 184 -4.00 -26.41 6.31
N ILE A 185 -4.06 -27.34 5.36
CA ILE A 185 -3.18 -27.37 4.20
C ILE A 185 -3.29 -26.06 3.40
N ALA A 186 -4.52 -25.62 3.09
CA ALA A 186 -4.74 -24.37 2.37
C ALA A 186 -4.19 -23.16 3.11
N ALA A 187 -4.47 -23.04 4.41
CA ALA A 187 -3.99 -21.94 5.23
C ALA A 187 -2.45 -21.92 5.34
N LEU A 188 -1.83 -23.05 5.66
CA LEU A 188 -0.39 -23.17 5.85
C LEU A 188 0.38 -22.97 4.55
N TYR A 189 -0.10 -23.53 3.43
CA TYR A 189 0.51 -23.34 2.11
C TYR A 189 0.50 -21.87 1.70
N VAL A 190 -0.65 -21.21 1.82
CA VAL A 190 -0.79 -19.79 1.46
C VAL A 190 0.09 -18.92 2.34
N TYR A 191 0.09 -19.16 3.66
CA TYR A 191 1.00 -18.45 4.57
C TYR A 191 2.45 -18.59 4.12
N ALA A 192 2.92 -19.83 3.92
CA ALA A 192 4.29 -20.10 3.52
C ALA A 192 4.67 -19.39 2.21
N MET A 193 3.84 -19.54 1.17
CA MET A 193 4.12 -18.96 -0.14
C MET A 193 4.08 -17.43 -0.14
N HIS A 194 3.16 -16.81 0.61
CA HIS A 194 3.12 -15.35 0.76
C HIS A 194 4.42 -14.81 1.38
N ILE A 195 4.86 -15.42 2.48
CA ILE A 195 6.09 -15.00 3.17
C ILE A 195 7.31 -15.23 2.28
N LEU A 196 7.44 -16.40 1.66
CA LEU A 196 8.57 -16.73 0.79
C LEU A 196 8.63 -15.81 -0.45
N ASN A 197 7.49 -15.58 -1.12
CA ASN A 197 7.42 -14.68 -2.27
C ASN A 197 7.80 -13.26 -1.88
N ARG A 198 7.38 -12.78 -0.70
CA ARG A 198 7.73 -11.45 -0.21
C ARG A 198 9.24 -11.26 -0.03
N PHE A 199 9.92 -12.24 0.58
CA PHE A 199 11.37 -12.18 0.74
C PHE A 199 12.12 -12.33 -0.59
N MET A 200 11.55 -13.01 -1.58
CA MET A 200 12.15 -13.10 -2.91
C MET A 200 11.91 -11.82 -3.74
N ASP A 201 10.78 -11.13 -3.53
CA ASP A 201 10.48 -9.82 -4.11
C ASP A 201 11.41 -8.72 -3.57
N LYS A 202 11.90 -8.84 -2.33
CA LYS A 202 12.84 -7.93 -1.68
C LYS A 202 14.12 -7.64 -2.47
N LYS A 203 14.63 -8.59 -3.27
CA LYS A 203 15.82 -8.36 -4.12
C LYS A 203 15.59 -7.35 -5.26
N ALA A 204 14.34 -6.91 -5.48
CA ALA A 204 13.98 -5.86 -6.43
C ALA A 204 13.81 -4.46 -5.79
N GLY A 205 14.04 -4.31 -4.48
CA GLY A 205 14.25 -2.99 -3.85
C GLY A 205 12.99 -2.15 -3.63
N ILE A 206 11.96 -2.65 -2.96
CA ILE A 206 10.80 -1.85 -2.56
C ILE A 206 10.65 -1.96 -1.04
N ILE A 207 10.79 -0.83 -0.35
CA ILE A 207 10.44 -0.65 1.07
C ILE A 207 9.27 0.34 1.04
N GLY A 208 8.05 -0.18 1.05
CA GLY A 208 6.86 0.63 0.75
C GLY A 208 5.73 0.52 1.78
N SER A 209 5.68 -0.55 2.59
CA SER A 209 4.58 -0.73 3.55
C SER A 209 5.05 -0.81 4.99
N PHE A 210 4.25 -0.25 5.91
CA PHE A 210 4.34 -0.38 7.38
C PHE A 210 4.52 -1.82 7.92
N ARG A 211 4.33 -2.82 7.07
CA ARG A 211 4.48 -4.25 7.38
C ARG A 211 5.93 -4.71 7.21
N GLU A 212 6.71 -4.09 6.32
CA GLU A 212 8.04 -4.56 5.94
C GLU A 212 9.10 -4.35 7.02
N GLU A 213 9.02 -3.29 7.83
CA GLU A 213 9.95 -3.07 8.94
C GLU A 213 9.96 -4.25 9.92
N THR A 214 8.79 -4.78 10.30
CA THR A 214 8.70 -5.93 11.21
C THR A 214 9.28 -7.21 10.61
N TYR A 215 9.12 -7.42 9.29
CA TYR A 215 9.72 -8.55 8.58
C TYR A 215 11.23 -8.41 8.46
N LEU A 216 11.74 -7.20 8.28
CA LEU A 216 13.18 -6.93 8.16
C LEU A 216 13.91 -7.14 9.49
N GLU A 217 13.32 -6.71 10.60
CA GLU A 217 13.90 -6.89 11.93
C GLU A 217 13.99 -8.38 12.34
N ARG A 218 13.12 -9.24 11.81
CA ARG A 218 13.02 -10.66 12.20
C ARG A 218 12.93 -11.60 10.99
N GLU A 219 13.68 -11.31 9.94
CA GLU A 219 13.65 -12.05 8.66
C GLU A 219 13.84 -13.56 8.84
N ALA A 220 14.87 -13.97 9.59
CA ALA A 220 15.16 -15.38 9.83
C ALA A 220 13.99 -16.13 10.51
N LEU A 221 13.29 -15.47 11.44
CA LEU A 221 12.14 -16.06 12.12
C LEU A 221 10.98 -16.29 11.15
N PHE A 222 10.66 -15.31 10.31
CA PHE A 222 9.55 -15.43 9.35
C PHE A 222 9.84 -16.46 8.26
N ILE A 223 11.08 -16.51 7.75
CA ILE A 223 11.49 -17.55 6.81
C ILE A 223 11.38 -18.93 7.47
N PHE A 224 11.87 -19.07 8.70
CA PHE A 224 11.75 -20.32 9.46
C PHE A 224 10.29 -20.74 9.62
N LEU A 225 9.41 -19.83 10.05
CA LEU A 225 7.98 -20.10 10.19
C LEU A 225 7.32 -20.50 8.86
N ALA A 226 7.70 -19.85 7.75
CA ALA A 226 7.18 -20.17 6.43
C ALA A 226 7.61 -21.59 5.97
N VAL A 227 8.88 -21.95 6.18
CA VAL A 227 9.38 -23.30 5.88
C VAL A 227 8.68 -24.35 6.76
N MET A 228 8.54 -24.08 8.06
CA MET A 228 7.82 -24.98 8.96
C MET A 228 6.35 -25.15 8.55
N ALA A 229 5.66 -24.07 8.19
CA ALA A 229 4.28 -24.14 7.69
C ALA A 229 4.18 -24.97 6.40
N LEU A 230 5.10 -24.80 5.46
CA LEU A 230 5.14 -25.58 4.22
C LEU A 230 5.37 -27.07 4.49
N LEU A 231 6.31 -27.40 5.38
CA LEU A 231 6.57 -28.78 5.80
C LEU A 231 5.35 -29.39 6.47
N SER A 232 4.69 -28.67 7.37
CA SER A 232 3.44 -29.12 8.00
C SER A 232 2.32 -29.34 6.98
N ALA A 233 2.18 -28.46 5.99
CA ALA A 233 1.19 -28.63 4.91
C ALA A 233 1.47 -29.90 4.09
N LEU A 234 2.74 -30.17 3.76
CA LEU A 234 3.15 -31.39 3.06
C LEU A 234 2.93 -32.66 3.89
N ILE A 235 3.21 -32.61 5.20
CA ILE A 235 2.94 -33.72 6.14
C ILE A 235 1.44 -34.02 6.22
N LEU A 236 0.61 -32.97 6.31
CA LEU A 236 -0.84 -33.14 6.28
C LEU A 236 -1.33 -33.70 4.94
N ALA A 237 -0.74 -33.25 3.82
CA ALA A 237 -1.11 -33.72 2.50
C ALA A 237 -0.75 -35.20 2.30
N ILE A 238 0.43 -35.65 2.76
CA ILE A 238 0.80 -37.07 2.65
C ILE A 238 -0.06 -37.96 3.56
N ALA A 239 -0.52 -37.45 4.70
CA ALA A 239 -1.50 -38.14 5.54
C ALA A 239 -2.87 -38.32 4.84
N GLN A 240 -3.22 -37.49 3.85
CA GLN A 240 -4.39 -37.68 2.98
C GLN A 240 -4.11 -38.57 1.76
N GLY A 241 -2.85 -38.98 1.57
CA GLY A 241 -2.42 -39.88 0.51
C GLY A 241 -1.37 -39.27 -0.42
N ILE A 242 -0.80 -40.13 -1.27
CA ILE A 242 0.31 -39.75 -2.14
C ILE A 242 -0.09 -38.73 -3.22
N ARG A 243 -1.34 -38.79 -3.72
CA ARG A 243 -1.77 -37.90 -4.81
C ARG A 243 -1.89 -36.44 -4.37
N PRO A 244 -2.58 -36.10 -3.26
CA PRO A 244 -2.55 -34.74 -2.71
C PRO A 244 -1.14 -34.26 -2.39
N PHE A 245 -0.30 -35.12 -1.80
CA PHE A 245 1.10 -34.78 -1.52
C PHE A 245 1.87 -34.38 -2.78
N LEU A 246 1.83 -35.21 -3.83
CA LEU A 246 2.55 -34.94 -5.08
C LEU A 246 2.06 -33.66 -5.75
N LEU A 247 0.75 -33.41 -5.74
CA LEU A 247 0.19 -32.18 -6.29
C LEU A 247 0.65 -30.95 -5.50
N LEU A 248 0.53 -30.98 -4.16
CA LEU A 248 0.96 -29.86 -3.31
C LEU A 248 2.47 -29.63 -3.44
N PHE A 249 3.27 -30.69 -3.48
CA PHE A 249 4.72 -30.61 -3.70
C PHE A 249 5.04 -29.94 -5.04
N LEU A 250 4.39 -30.35 -6.13
CA LEU A 250 4.59 -29.76 -7.45
C LEU A 250 4.23 -28.27 -7.47
N ILE A 251 3.07 -27.88 -6.90
CA ILE A 251 2.64 -26.48 -6.87
C ILE A 251 3.60 -25.64 -6.01
N SER A 252 4.06 -26.20 -4.88
CA SER A 252 5.05 -25.54 -4.01
C SER A 252 6.40 -25.36 -4.71
N PHE A 253 6.87 -26.40 -5.39
CA PHE A 253 8.10 -26.36 -6.17
C PHE A 253 8.02 -25.33 -7.31
N LEU A 254 6.92 -25.31 -8.06
CA LEU A 254 6.69 -24.31 -9.11
C LEU A 254 6.64 -22.89 -8.54
N GLY A 255 6.02 -22.70 -7.37
CA GLY A 255 5.98 -21.40 -6.70
C GLY A 255 7.36 -20.88 -6.29
N VAL A 256 8.23 -21.76 -5.79
CA VAL A 256 9.63 -21.41 -5.47
C VAL A 256 10.44 -21.17 -6.75
N LEU A 257 10.29 -22.04 -7.75
CA LEU A 257 11.03 -21.97 -9.02
C LEU A 257 10.64 -20.75 -9.86
N TYR A 258 9.39 -20.29 -9.78
CA TYR A 258 8.91 -19.06 -10.43
C TYR A 258 9.78 -17.83 -10.07
N ASN A 259 10.29 -17.79 -8.84
CA ASN A 259 11.15 -16.72 -8.33
C ASN A 259 12.65 -17.01 -8.49
N ALA A 260 13.04 -18.22 -8.90
CA ALA A 260 14.43 -18.56 -9.13
C ALA A 260 14.91 -17.99 -10.48
N ASN A 261 16.17 -17.56 -10.54
CA ASN A 261 16.83 -17.19 -11.79
C ASN A 261 17.21 -18.47 -12.53
N VAL A 262 16.28 -19.04 -13.29
CA VAL A 262 16.46 -20.33 -13.98
C VAL A 262 17.30 -20.19 -15.26
N LEU A 263 17.37 -18.98 -15.85
CA LEU A 263 18.03 -18.76 -17.14
C LEU A 263 19.44 -18.12 -17.00
N PRO A 264 20.41 -18.52 -17.85
CA PRO A 264 21.78 -18.00 -17.82
C PRO A 264 21.87 -16.52 -18.22
N GLN A 265 22.95 -15.85 -17.80
CA GLN A 265 23.18 -14.42 -18.04
C GLN A 265 23.22 -14.13 -19.56
N GLY A 266 22.28 -13.31 -20.06
CA GLY A 266 22.28 -12.84 -21.46
C GLY A 266 20.92 -12.87 -22.17
N ARG A 267 19.87 -13.47 -21.58
CA ARG A 267 18.49 -13.38 -22.09
C ARG A 267 17.71 -12.23 -21.45
N HIS A 268 16.78 -11.65 -22.22
CA HIS A 268 15.93 -10.52 -21.81
C HIS A 268 15.04 -10.82 -20.60
N PHE A 269 14.69 -12.10 -20.36
CA PHE A 269 13.93 -12.55 -19.19
C PHE A 269 14.77 -13.60 -18.45
N ARG A 270 15.07 -13.39 -17.17
CA ARG A 270 15.86 -14.30 -16.31
C ARG A 270 15.00 -15.16 -15.38
N SER A 271 13.78 -14.72 -15.11
CA SER A 271 12.78 -15.42 -14.29
C SER A 271 11.39 -15.33 -14.92
N LEU A 272 10.52 -16.31 -14.62
CA LEU A 272 9.09 -16.26 -15.01
C LEU A 272 8.37 -15.06 -14.38
N LYS A 273 8.95 -14.50 -13.32
CA LYS A 273 8.47 -13.31 -12.63
C LYS A 273 8.64 -12.01 -13.41
N GLU A 274 9.55 -11.95 -14.37
CA GLU A 274 9.76 -10.75 -15.20
C GLU A 274 8.68 -10.56 -16.27
N LEU A 275 7.75 -11.51 -16.42
CA LEU A 275 6.58 -11.35 -17.28
C LEU A 275 5.52 -10.48 -16.59
N PRO A 276 5.07 -9.37 -17.21
CA PRO A 276 4.04 -8.52 -16.63
C PRO A 276 2.77 -9.31 -16.31
N GLY A 277 2.26 -9.17 -15.08
CA GLY A 277 1.03 -9.83 -14.63
C GLY A 277 1.16 -11.33 -14.33
N SER A 278 2.31 -11.98 -14.57
CA SER A 278 2.48 -13.41 -14.32
C SER A 278 2.39 -13.78 -12.83
N LYS A 279 2.72 -12.85 -11.93
CA LYS A 279 2.62 -13.02 -10.46
C LYS A 279 1.17 -13.24 -10.03
N ASN A 280 0.27 -12.36 -10.47
CA ASN A 280 -1.14 -12.40 -10.12
C ASN A 280 -1.81 -13.67 -10.65
N VAL A 281 -1.49 -14.07 -11.89
CA VAL A 281 -2.01 -15.31 -12.49
C VAL A 281 -1.48 -16.54 -11.74
N SER A 282 -0.17 -16.63 -11.52
CA SER A 282 0.47 -17.79 -10.88
C SER A 282 0.00 -17.97 -9.43
N MET A 283 -0.11 -16.87 -8.67
CA MET A 283 -0.62 -16.90 -7.30
C MET A 283 -2.09 -17.35 -7.25
N SER A 284 -2.93 -16.80 -8.13
CA SER A 284 -4.36 -17.16 -8.18
C SER A 284 -4.59 -18.61 -8.59
N LEU A 285 -3.77 -19.10 -9.54
CA LEU A 285 -3.75 -20.51 -9.94
C LEU A 285 -3.37 -21.41 -8.76
N ALA A 286 -2.32 -21.08 -8.03
CA ALA A 286 -1.88 -21.85 -6.87
C ALA A 286 -2.96 -21.93 -5.78
N TRP A 287 -3.61 -20.80 -5.46
CA TRP A 287 -4.73 -20.77 -4.50
C TRP A 287 -5.90 -21.65 -4.96
N ALA A 288 -6.32 -21.52 -6.22
CA ALA A 288 -7.43 -22.30 -6.77
C ALA A 288 -7.11 -23.80 -6.81
N MET A 289 -5.87 -24.18 -7.15
CA MET A 289 -5.43 -25.57 -7.13
C MET A 289 -5.46 -26.16 -5.71
N VAL A 290 -4.96 -25.43 -4.71
CA VAL A 290 -4.87 -25.93 -3.33
C VAL A 290 -6.24 -25.98 -2.64
N THR A 291 -7.14 -25.03 -2.94
CA THR A 291 -8.45 -24.94 -2.26
C THR A 291 -9.55 -25.73 -2.96
N ALA A 292 -9.57 -25.78 -4.30
CA ALA A 292 -10.64 -26.42 -5.06
C ALA A 292 -10.26 -27.80 -5.62
N VAL A 293 -9.02 -28.00 -6.07
CA VAL A 293 -8.60 -29.23 -6.79
C VAL A 293 -7.99 -30.26 -5.83
N LEU A 294 -7.09 -29.83 -4.95
CA LEU A 294 -6.36 -30.70 -4.02
C LEU A 294 -7.27 -31.62 -3.18
N PRO A 295 -8.42 -31.17 -2.63
CA PRO A 295 -9.32 -32.05 -1.89
C PRO A 295 -9.91 -33.17 -2.77
N GLY A 296 -10.32 -32.85 -4.00
CA GLY A 296 -10.89 -33.82 -4.94
C GLY A 296 -9.87 -34.87 -5.43
N VAL A 297 -8.59 -34.51 -5.50
CA VAL A 297 -7.51 -35.43 -5.86
C VAL A 297 -7.34 -36.56 -4.83
N GLY A 298 -7.60 -36.27 -3.55
CA GLY A 298 -7.53 -37.25 -2.47
C GLY A 298 -8.70 -38.24 -2.46
N LEU A 299 -9.89 -37.80 -2.89
CA LEU A 299 -11.13 -38.57 -2.83
C LEU A 299 -11.41 -39.45 -4.07
N GLY A 300 -10.55 -39.38 -5.08
CA GLY A 300 -10.75 -40.04 -6.38
C GLY A 300 -10.90 -38.99 -7.48
N PHE A 301 -9.78 -38.66 -8.13
CA PHE A 301 -9.69 -37.57 -9.10
C PHE A 301 -10.71 -37.74 -10.24
N SER A 302 -11.77 -36.94 -10.20
CA SER A 302 -12.70 -36.73 -11.30
C SER A 302 -12.98 -35.24 -11.42
N VAL A 303 -12.88 -34.71 -12.65
CA VAL A 303 -13.16 -33.31 -12.91
C VAL A 303 -14.67 -33.14 -12.97
N SER A 304 -15.26 -32.67 -11.88
CA SER A 304 -16.69 -32.38 -11.80
C SER A 304 -16.99 -30.91 -12.19
N ALA A 305 -18.23 -30.63 -12.59
CA ALA A 305 -18.67 -29.25 -12.82
C ALA A 305 -18.49 -28.38 -11.55
N GLY A 306 -18.72 -28.96 -10.36
CA GLY A 306 -18.49 -28.28 -9.08
C GLY A 306 -17.03 -27.90 -8.87
N MET A 307 -16.07 -28.75 -9.26
CA MET A 307 -14.64 -28.44 -9.19
C MET A 307 -14.28 -27.28 -10.09
N VAL A 308 -14.79 -27.26 -11.32
CA VAL A 308 -14.54 -26.16 -12.28
C VAL A 308 -15.12 -24.84 -11.75
N VAL A 309 -16.35 -24.85 -11.22
CA VAL A 309 -16.97 -23.65 -10.64
C VAL A 309 -16.21 -23.15 -9.43
N ALA A 310 -15.84 -24.04 -8.49
CA ALA A 310 -15.06 -23.68 -7.32
C ALA A 310 -13.69 -23.12 -7.69
N PHE A 311 -13.01 -23.75 -8.65
CA PHE A 311 -11.72 -23.29 -9.16
C PHE A 311 -11.80 -21.89 -9.77
N LEU A 312 -12.75 -21.66 -10.68
CA LEU A 312 -12.92 -20.35 -11.34
C LEU A 312 -13.31 -19.27 -10.33
N PHE A 313 -14.20 -19.58 -9.37
CA PHE A 313 -14.58 -18.66 -8.32
C PHE A 313 -13.37 -18.22 -7.48
N VAL A 314 -12.60 -19.18 -6.97
CA VAL A 314 -11.40 -18.89 -6.17
C VAL A 314 -10.38 -18.12 -7.01
N PHE A 315 -10.11 -18.57 -8.24
CA PHE A 315 -9.18 -17.91 -9.14
C PHE A 315 -9.57 -16.44 -9.34
N THR A 316 -10.82 -16.15 -9.68
CA THR A 316 -11.29 -14.79 -9.92
C THR A 316 -11.21 -13.92 -8.68
N VAL A 317 -11.64 -14.41 -7.52
CA VAL A 317 -11.59 -13.64 -6.25
C VAL A 317 -10.15 -13.30 -5.86
N VAL A 318 -9.25 -14.29 -5.95
CA VAL A 318 -7.83 -14.09 -5.61
C VAL A 318 -7.16 -13.19 -6.64
N PHE A 319 -7.46 -13.36 -7.93
CA PHE A 319 -6.89 -12.55 -9.01
C PHE A 319 -7.29 -11.09 -8.89
N ILE A 320 -8.58 -10.79 -8.69
CA ILE A 320 -9.07 -9.42 -8.50
C ILE A 320 -8.40 -8.79 -7.29
N ARG A 321 -8.34 -9.50 -6.15
CA ARG A 321 -7.67 -9.01 -4.94
C ARG A 321 -6.19 -8.69 -5.20
N SER A 322 -5.49 -9.59 -5.90
CA SER A 322 -4.05 -9.46 -6.19
C SER A 322 -3.79 -8.27 -7.11
N VAL A 323 -4.57 -8.15 -8.20
CA VAL A 323 -4.46 -7.02 -9.14
C VAL A 323 -4.79 -5.69 -8.48
N ILE A 324 -5.82 -5.62 -7.63
CA ILE A 324 -6.13 -4.37 -6.90
C ILE A 324 -4.96 -3.97 -6.00
N SER A 325 -4.34 -4.92 -5.30
CA SER A 325 -3.16 -4.63 -4.47
C SER A 325 -2.01 -4.10 -5.31
N ASP A 326 -1.67 -4.76 -6.42
CA ASP A 326 -0.59 -4.33 -7.30
C ASP A 326 -0.86 -2.96 -7.93
N VAL A 327 -2.11 -2.65 -8.29
CA VAL A 327 -2.50 -1.33 -8.83
C VAL A 327 -2.32 -0.23 -7.76
N LEU A 328 -2.69 -0.50 -6.51
CA LEU A 328 -2.47 0.45 -5.41
C LEU A 328 -0.97 0.66 -5.14
N ASP A 329 -0.18 -0.41 -5.21
CA ASP A 329 1.28 -0.33 -5.05
C ASP A 329 1.92 0.47 -6.20
N ILE A 330 1.50 0.26 -7.45
CA ILE A 330 1.97 1.04 -8.62
C ILE A 330 1.57 2.52 -8.50
N GLN A 331 0.35 2.82 -8.05
CA GLN A 331 -0.08 4.20 -7.80
C GLN A 331 0.81 4.85 -6.74
N ASN A 332 1.16 4.11 -5.69
CA ASN A 332 2.08 4.57 -4.67
C ASN A 332 3.46 4.85 -5.28
N ASP A 333 4.02 3.93 -6.06
CA ASP A 333 5.33 4.07 -6.71
C ASP A 333 5.40 5.23 -7.72
N ARG A 334 4.34 5.47 -8.49
CA ARG A 334 4.25 6.63 -9.40
C ARG A 334 4.21 7.95 -8.66
N LEU A 335 3.52 8.01 -7.51
CA LEU A 335 3.52 9.19 -6.65
C LEU A 335 4.89 9.44 -6.00
N ILE A 336 5.71 8.40 -5.83
CA ILE A 336 7.08 8.48 -5.30
C ILE A 336 8.07 9.04 -6.36
N GLY A 337 7.64 9.23 -7.62
CA GLY A 337 8.50 9.74 -8.70
C GLY A 337 9.49 8.71 -9.24
N ARG A 338 9.15 7.41 -9.12
CA ARG A 338 10.08 6.31 -9.40
C ARG A 338 10.11 5.85 -10.86
N GLU A 339 9.13 6.24 -11.68
CA GLU A 339 9.16 5.98 -13.14
C GLU A 339 9.99 7.04 -13.92
N THR A 340 10.63 8.01 -13.26
CA THR A 340 11.50 9.01 -13.93
C THR A 340 13.00 8.74 -13.87
N ILE A 341 13.44 7.48 -13.68
CA ILE A 341 14.86 7.10 -13.85
C ILE A 341 14.99 5.87 -14.75
#